data_AF-A0A843GT94-F1
#
_entry.id   AF-A0A843GT94-F1
#
_cell.length_a   1.000
_cell.length_b   1.000
_cell.length_c   1.000
_cell.angle_alpha   90.00
_cell.angle_beta   90.00
_cell.angle_gamma   90.00
#
_symmetry.space_group_name_H-M   'P 1'
#
loop_
_entity.id
_entity.type
_entity.pdbx_description
1 polymer ?
#
loop_
_entity_poly.entity_id
_entity_poly.type
_entity_poly.pdbx_seq_one_letter_code
_entity_poly.pdbx_strand_id
1 'polypeptide(L)'
;MNKKMFRYFYVLLILFIAININFISASEIDQGNDAVSTQISSDEIGVDEVLQDGEGCSTDTNPVETDTPGCSTDTNNPINENDGNGDDSGNDETPEEITLEKTSLSSVDYAIKNKYLNVYLKDSSKNAIANQKVTLTINGKTLSAVTNSNGIAKFNITNAAKTYKVTLNFEGDDKYESTSKTLNLRVIAKPIYTKMTIAQYGIFKGNCLNVYLKTEAGKAIANQTLKITINGKTYTRITKKNGLAKLKISLKSNIYSVTIKYAGKGNYIPVSKSTKVNVLTSKLIGKTSYGKVYFIGAIGNRSSKYKIAYVVGLHSMEHQIHDSLYKIIKNKVSMKYKYYVYRIVLTNKKGSYSTLRMRGQKLAKNYIVPHAKKQNFDLVADIHSTSGITYKQ
;
A
#
# COMPACT_ATOMS: atom_id res chain seq x y z
N MET A 1 28.05 -43.83 -10.74
CA MET A 1 28.06 -42.76 -9.71
C MET A 1 27.53 -43.33 -8.40
N ASN A 2 28.35 -43.36 -7.35
CA ASN A 2 28.12 -44.17 -6.14
C ASN A 2 26.99 -43.58 -5.25
N LYS A 3 26.00 -44.37 -4.81
CA LYS A 3 24.86 -43.92 -4.00
C LYS A 3 25.27 -43.26 -2.66
N LYS A 4 26.47 -43.52 -2.16
CA LYS A 4 27.05 -42.79 -1.01
C LYS A 4 27.45 -41.34 -1.35
N MET A 5 27.99 -41.08 -2.55
CA MET A 5 28.35 -39.72 -3.01
C MET A 5 27.13 -38.82 -3.22
N PHE A 6 25.98 -39.37 -3.60
CA PHE A 6 24.75 -38.60 -3.80
C PHE A 6 24.12 -38.12 -2.47
N ARG A 7 24.32 -38.88 -1.38
CA ARG A 7 23.87 -38.48 -0.02
C ARG A 7 24.74 -37.39 0.59
N TYR A 8 26.06 -37.40 0.36
CA TYR A 8 26.93 -36.30 0.81
C TYR A 8 26.66 -34.99 0.08
N PHE A 9 26.33 -35.04 -1.21
CA PHE A 9 25.98 -33.84 -1.98
C PHE A 9 24.67 -33.19 -1.51
N TYR A 10 23.67 -33.99 -1.13
CA TYR A 10 22.39 -33.47 -0.62
C TYR A 10 22.47 -32.99 0.85
N VAL A 11 23.32 -33.61 1.67
CA VAL A 11 23.60 -33.13 3.04
C VAL A 11 24.41 -31.83 3.01
N LEU A 12 25.34 -31.64 2.07
CA LEU A 12 26.01 -30.35 1.85
C LEU A 12 25.04 -29.27 1.33
N LEU A 13 24.14 -29.62 0.40
CA LEU A 13 23.16 -28.67 -0.15
C LEU A 13 22.09 -28.24 0.88
N ILE A 14 21.74 -29.12 1.83
CA ILE A 14 20.83 -28.81 2.94
C ILE A 14 21.56 -28.10 4.09
N LEU A 15 22.87 -28.31 4.29
CA LEU A 15 23.66 -27.52 5.26
C LEU A 15 23.79 -26.04 4.85
N PHE A 16 23.81 -25.75 3.55
CA PHE A 16 23.78 -24.37 3.02
C PHE A 16 22.43 -23.65 3.22
N ILE A 17 21.35 -24.39 3.52
CA ILE A 17 20.02 -23.83 3.81
C ILE A 17 19.83 -23.60 5.32
N ALA A 18 20.67 -24.16 6.20
CA ALA A 18 20.41 -24.20 7.64
C ALA A 18 21.47 -23.56 8.57
N ILE A 19 22.69 -23.23 8.14
CA ILE A 19 23.73 -22.71 9.06
C ILE A 19 24.36 -21.42 8.55
N ASN A 20 24.36 -20.41 9.44
CA ASN A 20 25.04 -19.13 9.28
C ASN A 20 26.57 -19.31 9.26
N ILE A 21 27.25 -18.29 8.72
CA ILE A 21 28.67 -17.92 8.87
C ILE A 21 29.66 -18.66 7.93
N ASN A 22 30.30 -17.93 7.00
CA ASN A 22 31.70 -17.49 7.13
C ASN A 22 32.27 -16.75 5.90
N PHE A 23 32.87 -15.60 6.21
CA PHE A 23 33.82 -14.75 5.46
C PHE A 23 33.60 -14.51 3.96
N ILE A 24 33.32 -13.26 3.60
CA ILE A 24 33.72 -12.70 2.31
C ILE A 24 35.01 -11.90 2.57
N SER A 25 36.14 -12.40 2.06
CA SER A 25 37.35 -11.60 1.96
C SER A 25 37.13 -10.54 0.88
N ALA A 26 37.53 -9.30 1.16
CA ALA A 26 37.84 -8.34 0.11
C ALA A 26 39.33 -8.49 -0.20
N SER A 27 39.70 -9.54 -0.93
CA SER A 27 41.08 -9.75 -1.35
C SER A 27 41.14 -9.90 -2.87
N GLU A 28 40.99 -8.77 -3.56
CA GLU A 28 41.52 -8.58 -4.92
C GLU A 28 41.59 -7.06 -5.15
N ILE A 29 42.60 -6.43 -4.54
CA ILE A 29 43.08 -5.14 -5.01
C ILE A 29 44.06 -5.48 -6.13
N ASP A 30 43.57 -5.46 -7.36
CA ASP A 30 44.46 -5.47 -8.52
C ASP A 30 45.18 -4.11 -8.58
N GLN A 31 46.52 -4.14 -8.48
CA GLN A 31 47.40 -2.97 -8.65
C GLN A 31 47.89 -2.85 -10.11
N GLY A 32 47.05 -3.17 -11.09
CA GLY A 32 47.39 -3.08 -12.50
C GLY A 32 47.53 -1.64 -13.01
N ASN A 33 48.73 -1.29 -13.45
CA ASN A 33 49.07 -0.11 -14.24
C ASN A 33 48.35 -0.11 -15.60
N ASP A 34 48.06 1.09 -16.10
CA ASP A 34 47.41 1.36 -17.37
C ASP A 34 48.15 0.71 -18.56
N ALA A 35 47.42 -0.12 -19.32
CA ALA A 35 47.68 -0.33 -20.75
C ALA A 35 46.33 -0.36 -21.50
N VAL A 36 46.22 0.56 -22.45
CA VAL A 36 45.06 0.80 -23.31
C VAL A 36 44.92 -0.33 -24.34
N SER A 37 43.70 -0.82 -24.53
CA SER A 37 43.25 -1.29 -25.85
C SER A 37 41.73 -1.17 -25.99
N THR A 38 41.34 -0.66 -27.15
CA THR A 38 40.04 -0.17 -27.60
C THR A 38 39.11 -1.27 -28.09
N GLN A 39 37.82 -1.17 -27.76
CA GLN A 39 36.68 -1.05 -28.70
C GLN A 39 35.39 -1.32 -27.91
N ILE A 40 34.56 -0.29 -27.72
CA ILE A 40 33.15 -0.47 -27.34
C ILE A 40 32.34 0.19 -28.44
N SER A 41 31.65 -0.66 -29.20
CA SER A 41 30.61 -0.29 -30.14
C SER A 41 29.56 0.56 -29.41
N SER A 42 29.27 1.70 -30.00
CA SER A 42 28.15 2.56 -29.64
C SER A 42 26.86 1.85 -30.02
N ASP A 43 26.27 1.13 -29.07
CA ASP A 43 24.84 0.83 -29.04
C ASP A 43 24.54 0.14 -27.72
N GLU A 44 24.18 0.92 -26.70
CA GLU A 44 23.16 0.52 -25.72
C GLU A 44 22.80 1.72 -24.83
N ILE A 45 21.52 2.08 -24.91
CA ILE A 45 20.88 3.19 -24.21
C ILE A 45 20.86 2.86 -22.71
N GLY A 46 21.91 3.30 -22.01
CA GLY A 46 22.06 3.21 -20.56
C GLY A 46 21.18 4.25 -19.87
N VAL A 47 19.98 3.82 -19.49
CA VAL A 47 18.93 4.52 -18.75
C VAL A 47 19.48 5.41 -17.62
N ASP A 48 19.62 6.71 -17.90
CA ASP A 48 19.82 7.79 -16.91
C ASP A 48 18.49 8.35 -16.38
N GLU A 49 17.44 7.53 -16.33
CA GLU A 49 16.14 7.90 -15.76
C GLU A 49 15.83 7.16 -14.45
N VAL A 50 16.41 7.57 -13.32
CA VAL A 50 15.71 7.44 -12.01
C VAL A 50 16.10 8.53 -11.00
N LEU A 51 16.52 9.72 -11.44
CA LEU A 51 16.64 10.89 -10.53
C LEU A 51 15.94 12.16 -11.02
N GLN A 52 15.21 12.12 -12.13
CA GLN A 52 14.30 13.19 -12.54
C GLN A 52 13.06 12.61 -13.24
N ASP A 53 12.03 12.26 -12.46
CA ASP A 53 10.66 12.19 -13.00
C ASP A 53 10.14 13.63 -13.07
N GLY A 54 10.62 14.36 -14.07
CA GLY A 54 10.22 15.73 -14.42
C GLY A 54 8.82 15.81 -15.01
N GLU A 55 7.82 15.34 -14.27
CA GLU A 55 6.51 15.96 -14.28
C GLU A 55 6.20 16.25 -12.81
N GLY A 56 6.43 17.51 -12.40
CA GLY A 56 6.33 17.97 -11.03
C GLY A 56 5.12 17.39 -10.28
N CYS A 57 5.35 16.96 -9.05
CA CYS A 57 4.28 16.61 -8.13
C CYS A 57 3.46 17.88 -7.82
N SER A 58 2.34 18.10 -8.53
CA SER A 58 1.39 19.18 -8.19
C SER A 58 0.93 19.02 -6.75
N THR A 59 0.92 20.15 -6.04
CA THR A 59 0.55 20.29 -4.64
C THR A 59 -0.96 20.41 -4.42
N ASP A 60 -1.78 20.29 -5.47
CA ASP A 60 -3.18 20.71 -5.39
C ASP A 60 -4.05 19.63 -4.76
N THR A 61 -4.14 19.71 -3.44
CA THR A 61 -5.36 19.97 -2.68
C THR A 61 -5.06 19.66 -1.23
N ASN A 62 -5.48 20.58 -0.37
CA ASN A 62 -5.39 20.43 1.06
C ASN A 62 -6.17 19.18 1.50
N PRO A 63 -5.73 18.57 2.60
CA PRO A 63 -6.40 17.43 3.19
C PRO A 63 -7.78 17.86 3.69
N VAL A 64 -8.78 17.00 3.52
CA VAL A 64 -10.08 17.22 4.16
C VAL A 64 -9.96 16.69 5.58
N GLU A 65 -9.99 17.58 6.57
CA GLU A 65 -10.17 17.22 7.98
C GLU A 65 -11.63 16.81 8.19
N THR A 66 -11.83 15.68 8.86
CA THR A 66 -13.16 15.24 9.30
C THR A 66 -13.19 15.42 10.80
N ASP A 67 -13.87 16.47 11.26
CA ASP A 67 -14.06 16.79 12.66
C ASP A 67 -14.87 15.69 13.35
N THR A 68 -14.40 15.29 14.52
CA THR A 68 -15.14 14.47 15.49
C THR A 68 -15.56 15.41 16.61
N PRO A 69 -16.85 15.53 16.98
CA PRO A 69 -17.24 16.33 18.12
C PRO A 69 -16.84 15.61 19.41
N GLY A 70 -15.97 16.24 20.20
CA GLY A 70 -15.59 15.83 21.54
C GLY A 70 -16.70 16.17 22.54
N CYS A 71 -16.98 15.21 23.41
CA CYS A 71 -17.83 15.33 24.59
C CYS A 71 -17.15 16.25 25.63
N SER A 72 -17.90 17.17 26.24
CA SER A 72 -17.47 17.93 27.41
C SER A 72 -18.40 17.59 28.57
N THR A 73 -17.80 17.04 29.62
CA THR A 73 -18.33 17.04 30.98
C THR A 73 -18.17 18.44 31.57
N ASP A 74 -19.12 18.92 32.36
CA ASP A 74 -18.80 19.74 33.52
C ASP A 74 -19.89 19.68 34.60
N THR A 75 -19.38 19.74 35.82
CA THR A 75 -19.97 19.51 37.14
C THR A 75 -20.50 20.81 37.78
N ASN A 76 -21.62 20.73 38.52
CA ASN A 76 -21.77 21.12 39.95
C ASN A 76 -23.18 21.62 40.34
N ASN A 77 -23.61 21.11 41.50
CA ASN A 77 -24.81 21.33 42.33
C ASN A 77 -24.79 22.75 43.01
N PRO A 78 -25.85 23.30 43.70
CA PRO A 78 -26.51 22.71 44.90
C PRO A 78 -28.05 22.89 45.09
N ILE A 79 -28.68 21.84 45.65
CA ILE A 79 -29.60 21.73 46.81
C ILE A 79 -30.82 22.68 46.95
N ASN A 80 -32.04 22.13 47.01
CA ASN A 80 -32.94 22.29 48.18
C ASN A 80 -34.06 21.22 48.28
N GLU A 81 -34.44 20.98 49.53
CA GLU A 81 -35.24 19.95 50.18
C GLU A 81 -36.73 19.86 49.75
N ASN A 82 -37.31 18.65 49.84
CA ASN A 82 -38.55 18.46 50.60
C ASN A 82 -38.86 16.99 50.93
N ASP A 83 -39.40 16.82 52.13
CA ASP A 83 -39.75 15.61 52.88
C ASP A 83 -40.83 14.71 52.25
N GLY A 84 -40.85 13.44 52.66
CA GLY A 84 -42.01 12.56 52.49
C GLY A 84 -41.74 11.08 52.77
N ASN A 85 -41.79 10.70 54.04
CA ASN A 85 -41.75 9.31 54.54
C ASN A 85 -43.02 8.54 54.11
N GLY A 86 -42.84 7.31 53.59
CA GLY A 86 -43.92 6.39 53.22
C GLY A 86 -43.38 4.99 52.98
N ASP A 87 -43.38 4.19 54.04
CA ASP A 87 -43.10 2.75 54.05
C ASP A 87 -44.32 2.01 53.47
N ASP A 88 -44.20 1.48 52.26
CA ASP A 88 -45.14 0.51 51.70
C ASP A 88 -44.35 -0.68 51.13
N SER A 89 -44.41 -1.78 51.87
CA SER A 89 -43.82 -3.06 51.52
C SER A 89 -44.69 -3.75 50.47
N GLY A 90 -44.54 -3.35 49.21
CA GLY A 90 -45.01 -4.08 48.04
C GLY A 90 -43.86 -4.87 47.41
N ASN A 91 -44.01 -6.19 47.28
CA ASN A 91 -43.20 -6.96 46.34
C ASN A 91 -43.56 -6.51 44.91
N ASP A 92 -42.90 -5.48 44.44
CA ASP A 92 -42.90 -5.09 43.03
C ASP A 92 -41.65 -5.71 42.40
N GLU A 93 -41.83 -6.85 41.72
CA GLU A 93 -40.84 -7.29 40.75
C GLU A 93 -40.85 -6.24 39.64
N THR A 94 -39.96 -5.25 39.76
CA THR A 94 -39.69 -4.28 38.72
C THR A 94 -39.41 -5.04 37.44
N PRO A 95 -40.20 -4.85 36.35
CA PRO A 95 -39.92 -5.51 35.09
C PRO A 95 -38.52 -5.12 34.66
N GLU A 96 -37.65 -6.10 34.38
CA GLU A 96 -36.37 -5.84 33.72
C GLU A 96 -36.65 -4.95 32.51
N GLU A 97 -36.12 -3.72 32.53
CA GLU A 97 -36.28 -2.78 31.43
C GLU A 97 -35.62 -3.40 30.19
N ILE A 98 -36.43 -3.92 29.27
CA ILE A 98 -35.94 -4.52 28.03
C ILE A 98 -35.32 -3.42 27.18
N THR A 99 -34.00 -3.27 27.26
CA THR A 99 -33.27 -2.34 26.41
C THR A 99 -33.10 -2.96 25.02
N LEU A 100 -33.78 -2.42 24.02
CA LEU A 100 -33.64 -2.85 22.63
C LEU A 100 -32.21 -2.62 22.10
N GLU A 101 -31.73 -3.55 21.28
CA GLU A 101 -30.41 -3.45 20.66
C GLU A 101 -30.41 -2.48 19.47
N LYS A 102 -29.51 -1.50 19.47
CA LYS A 102 -29.31 -0.56 18.35
C LYS A 102 -28.95 -1.27 17.05
N THR A 103 -29.57 -0.85 15.95
CA THR A 103 -29.34 -1.41 14.62
C THR A 103 -28.80 -0.39 13.61
N SER A 104 -28.24 -0.89 12.52
CA SER A 104 -27.70 -0.09 11.42
C SER A 104 -27.97 -0.73 10.06
N LEU A 105 -28.34 0.13 9.09
CA LEU A 105 -28.48 -0.23 7.68
C LEU A 105 -27.28 0.24 6.86
N SER A 106 -26.84 -0.59 5.92
CA SER A 106 -25.83 -0.20 4.95
C SER A 106 -26.03 -0.85 3.59
N SER A 107 -25.59 -0.15 2.55
CA SER A 107 -25.58 -0.60 1.16
C SER A 107 -24.53 0.21 0.41
N VAL A 108 -24.10 -0.30 -0.74
CA VAL A 108 -23.42 0.53 -1.74
C VAL A 108 -24.38 1.57 -2.32
N ASP A 109 -23.83 2.65 -2.86
CA ASP A 109 -24.54 3.79 -3.45
C ASP A 109 -24.76 3.64 -4.98
N TYR A 110 -24.61 2.43 -5.51
CA TYR A 110 -24.90 2.11 -6.90
C TYR A 110 -25.61 0.75 -7.03
N ALA A 111 -26.36 0.57 -8.10
CA ALA A 111 -26.95 -0.71 -8.50
C ALA A 111 -26.78 -0.91 -10.00
N ILE A 112 -26.51 -2.15 -10.42
CA ILE A 112 -26.59 -2.53 -11.83
C ILE A 112 -28.04 -2.87 -12.14
N LYS A 113 -28.59 -2.32 -13.21
CA LYS A 113 -29.98 -2.58 -13.62
C LYS A 113 -30.20 -4.08 -13.82
N ASN A 114 -31.34 -4.60 -13.37
CA ASN A 114 -31.74 -6.00 -13.39
C ASN A 114 -30.79 -6.91 -12.58
N LYS A 115 -30.11 -6.36 -11.58
CA LYS A 115 -29.32 -7.09 -10.59
C LYS A 115 -29.77 -6.71 -9.19
N TYR A 116 -29.33 -7.51 -8.22
CA TYR A 116 -29.65 -7.30 -6.81
C TYR A 116 -28.78 -6.20 -6.21
N LEU A 117 -29.43 -5.27 -5.51
CA LEU A 117 -28.82 -4.44 -4.49
C LEU A 117 -28.86 -5.18 -3.16
N ASN A 118 -27.71 -5.34 -2.53
CA ASN A 118 -27.60 -5.95 -1.20
C ASN A 118 -27.66 -4.86 -0.13
N VAL A 119 -28.60 -5.00 0.79
CA VAL A 119 -28.74 -4.17 1.98
C VAL A 119 -28.40 -5.02 3.20
N TYR A 120 -27.55 -4.51 4.07
CA TYR A 120 -27.09 -5.19 5.27
C TYR A 120 -27.74 -4.57 6.50
N LEU A 121 -28.32 -5.40 7.35
CA LEU A 121 -28.82 -5.05 8.69
C LEU A 121 -27.91 -5.68 9.74
N LYS A 122 -27.40 -4.84 10.65
CA LYS A 122 -26.45 -5.24 11.69
C LYS A 122 -26.73 -4.55 13.02
N ASP A 123 -26.37 -5.20 14.11
CA ASP A 123 -26.38 -4.59 15.44
C ASP A 123 -25.20 -3.60 15.62
N SER A 124 -25.15 -2.95 16.78
CA SER A 124 -24.06 -2.05 17.20
C SER A 124 -22.68 -2.73 17.23
N SER A 125 -22.65 -4.04 17.47
CA SER A 125 -21.44 -4.87 17.50
C SER A 125 -21.03 -5.39 16.11
N LYS A 126 -21.75 -5.00 15.05
CA LYS A 126 -21.57 -5.40 13.64
C LYS A 126 -21.90 -6.85 13.33
N ASN A 127 -22.60 -7.54 14.22
CA ASN A 127 -23.15 -8.86 13.97
C ASN A 127 -24.33 -8.76 13.01
N ALA A 128 -24.53 -9.80 12.22
CA ALA A 128 -25.61 -9.89 11.25
C ALA A 128 -26.95 -10.16 11.96
N ILE A 129 -28.00 -9.43 11.57
CA ILE A 129 -29.36 -9.68 12.06
C ILE A 129 -30.18 -10.36 10.95
N ALA A 130 -30.50 -11.63 11.16
CA ALA A 130 -31.17 -12.49 10.18
C ALA A 130 -32.69 -12.49 10.35
N ASN A 131 -33.42 -12.93 9.32
CA ASN A 131 -34.88 -13.13 9.29
C ASN A 131 -35.72 -11.86 9.51
N GLN A 132 -35.13 -10.67 9.35
CA GLN A 132 -35.82 -9.40 9.51
C GLN A 132 -36.31 -8.84 8.19
N LYS A 133 -37.53 -8.27 8.19
CA LYS A 133 -38.06 -7.54 7.05
C LYS A 133 -37.38 -6.17 6.93
N VAL A 134 -36.73 -5.94 5.81
CA VAL A 134 -36.16 -4.64 5.42
C VAL A 134 -36.90 -4.12 4.21
N THR A 135 -37.13 -2.81 4.15
CA THR A 135 -37.77 -2.16 3.01
C THR A 135 -36.85 -1.17 2.31
N LEU A 136 -37.06 -1.02 1.00
CA LEU A 136 -36.39 -0.06 0.13
C LEU A 136 -37.45 0.76 -0.59
N THR A 137 -37.49 2.06 -0.34
CA THR A 137 -38.34 3.01 -1.06
C THR A 137 -37.54 3.71 -2.14
N ILE A 138 -37.93 3.53 -3.40
CA ILE A 138 -37.31 4.13 -4.58
C ILE A 138 -38.38 4.64 -5.54
N ASN A 139 -38.33 5.94 -5.87
CA ASN A 139 -39.29 6.59 -6.77
C ASN A 139 -40.77 6.38 -6.33
N GLY A 140 -41.04 6.50 -5.03
CA GLY A 140 -42.37 6.30 -4.45
C GLY A 140 -42.83 4.84 -4.32
N LYS A 141 -42.08 3.86 -4.87
CA LYS A 141 -42.39 2.44 -4.72
C LYS A 141 -41.58 1.83 -3.58
N THR A 142 -42.27 1.12 -2.68
CA THR A 142 -41.65 0.36 -1.59
C THR A 142 -41.50 -1.10 -1.99
N LEU A 143 -40.27 -1.61 -1.92
CA LEU A 143 -39.93 -3.02 -2.05
C LEU A 143 -39.66 -3.58 -0.65
N SER A 144 -39.95 -4.86 -0.42
CA SER A 144 -39.63 -5.56 0.82
C SER A 144 -38.78 -6.80 0.54
N ALA A 145 -37.82 -7.10 1.41
CA ALA A 145 -37.04 -8.32 1.40
C ALA A 145 -36.67 -8.73 2.84
N VAL A 146 -36.43 -10.01 3.06
CA VAL A 146 -36.05 -10.55 4.37
C VAL A 146 -34.53 -10.78 4.41
N THR A 147 -33.89 -10.47 5.53
CA THR A 147 -32.46 -10.71 5.71
C THR A 147 -32.14 -12.20 5.84
N ASN A 148 -31.07 -12.66 5.21
CA ASN A 148 -30.56 -14.02 5.40
C ASN A 148 -29.68 -14.14 6.66
N SER A 149 -29.07 -15.31 6.91
CA SER A 149 -28.16 -15.56 8.03
C SER A 149 -26.94 -14.62 8.11
N ASN A 150 -26.59 -13.95 7.02
CA ASN A 150 -25.52 -12.94 6.98
C ASN A 150 -26.05 -11.51 7.11
N GLY A 151 -27.34 -11.34 7.46
CA GLY A 151 -27.99 -10.05 7.63
C GLY A 151 -28.28 -9.33 6.32
N ILE A 152 -28.36 -10.05 5.19
CA ILE A 152 -28.45 -9.46 3.85
C ILE A 152 -29.88 -9.59 3.30
N ALA A 153 -30.52 -8.45 3.05
CA ALA A 153 -31.74 -8.34 2.25
C ALA A 153 -31.39 -7.97 0.79
N LYS A 154 -31.97 -8.66 -0.19
CA LYS A 154 -31.66 -8.48 -1.62
C LYS A 154 -32.83 -7.85 -2.38
N PHE A 155 -32.61 -6.71 -3.02
CA PHE A 155 -33.62 -5.99 -3.81
C PHE A 155 -33.28 -6.02 -5.29
N ASN A 156 -34.19 -6.51 -6.15
CA ASN A 156 -33.99 -6.46 -7.59
C ASN A 156 -34.25 -5.04 -8.11
N ILE A 157 -33.24 -4.38 -8.68
CA ILE A 157 -33.35 -2.99 -9.15
C ILE A 157 -33.60 -2.97 -10.65
N THR A 158 -34.85 -2.71 -11.05
CA THR A 158 -35.28 -2.65 -12.46
C THR A 158 -35.47 -1.22 -12.97
N ASN A 159 -35.31 -0.22 -12.09
CA ASN A 159 -35.51 1.20 -12.39
C ASN A 159 -34.61 1.67 -13.55
N ALA A 160 -35.05 2.72 -14.25
CA ALA A 160 -34.26 3.34 -15.33
C ALA A 160 -32.93 3.91 -14.81
N ALA A 161 -31.90 3.96 -15.66
CA ALA A 161 -30.58 4.43 -15.26
C ALA A 161 -30.58 5.94 -14.96
N LYS A 162 -30.45 6.29 -13.68
CA LYS A 162 -30.21 7.64 -13.13
C LYS A 162 -29.88 7.50 -11.65
N THR A 163 -29.69 8.63 -10.97
CA THR A 163 -29.58 8.67 -9.52
C THR A 163 -30.95 8.86 -8.88
N TYR A 164 -31.27 8.03 -7.89
CA TYR A 164 -32.49 8.13 -7.07
C TYR A 164 -32.11 8.43 -5.63
N LYS A 165 -32.83 9.34 -4.98
CA LYS A 165 -32.84 9.40 -3.51
C LYS A 165 -33.68 8.21 -3.02
N VAL A 166 -33.08 7.30 -2.26
CA VAL A 166 -33.75 6.10 -1.74
C VAL A 166 -33.69 6.07 -0.24
N THR A 167 -34.69 5.44 0.38
CA THR A 167 -34.75 5.21 1.83
C THR A 167 -34.76 3.72 2.10
N LEU A 168 -33.86 3.27 2.96
CA LEU A 168 -33.83 1.94 3.54
C LEU A 168 -34.47 2.02 4.92
N ASN A 169 -35.31 1.05 5.28
CA ASN A 169 -35.96 1.03 6.58
C ASN A 169 -36.01 -0.38 7.18
N PHE A 170 -35.79 -0.45 8.48
CA PHE A 170 -36.09 -1.58 9.34
C PHE A 170 -36.92 -1.03 10.50
N GLU A 171 -38.11 -1.58 10.70
CA GLU A 171 -39.11 -1.04 11.65
C GLU A 171 -38.81 -1.38 13.12
N GLY A 172 -37.81 -2.23 13.37
CA GLY A 172 -37.57 -2.76 14.71
C GLY A 172 -38.42 -4.00 15.00
N ASP A 173 -38.19 -4.58 16.18
CA ASP A 173 -39.01 -5.62 16.81
C ASP A 173 -38.78 -5.59 18.34
N ASP A 174 -39.28 -6.60 19.05
CA ASP A 174 -39.15 -6.73 20.52
C ASP A 174 -37.70 -6.84 21.02
N LYS A 175 -36.73 -7.06 20.12
CA LYS A 175 -35.31 -7.17 20.45
C LYS A 175 -34.48 -6.00 19.93
N TYR A 176 -34.84 -5.44 18.79
CA TYR A 176 -34.02 -4.52 18.02
C TYR A 176 -34.70 -3.19 17.78
N GLU A 177 -33.97 -2.10 17.99
CA GLU A 177 -34.45 -0.76 17.63
C GLU A 177 -34.65 -0.61 16.11
N SER A 178 -35.65 0.20 15.74
CA SER A 178 -35.85 0.61 14.35
C SER A 178 -34.66 1.43 13.81
N THR A 179 -34.43 1.38 12.50
CA THR A 179 -33.41 2.20 11.86
C THR A 179 -33.78 2.55 10.43
N SER A 180 -33.42 3.76 10.01
CA SER A 180 -33.70 4.28 8.67
C SER A 180 -32.46 4.94 8.09
N LYS A 181 -32.26 4.80 6.78
CA LYS A 181 -31.12 5.38 6.08
C LYS A 181 -31.48 5.85 4.68
N THR A 182 -31.19 7.12 4.40
CA THR A 182 -31.30 7.69 3.06
C THR A 182 -29.96 7.70 2.34
N LEU A 183 -29.96 7.38 1.05
CA LEU A 183 -28.78 7.49 0.19
C LEU A 183 -29.15 7.84 -1.26
N ASN A 184 -28.17 8.33 -2.02
CA ASN A 184 -28.31 8.58 -3.45
C ASN A 184 -27.85 7.34 -4.23
N LEU A 185 -28.79 6.53 -4.72
CA LEU A 185 -28.53 5.30 -5.46
C LEU A 185 -28.39 5.57 -6.95
N ARG A 186 -27.18 5.39 -7.50
CA ARG A 186 -26.92 5.46 -8.94
C ARG A 186 -27.22 4.14 -9.64
N VAL A 187 -28.27 4.09 -10.44
CA VAL A 187 -28.63 2.91 -11.25
C VAL A 187 -27.88 2.93 -12.59
N ILE A 188 -27.19 1.85 -12.91
CA ILE A 188 -26.28 1.72 -14.05
C ILE A 188 -26.80 0.64 -14.99
N ALA A 189 -27.17 1.01 -16.21
CA ALA A 189 -27.66 0.05 -17.21
C ALA A 189 -26.52 -0.61 -18.02
N LYS A 190 -25.44 0.12 -18.30
CA LYS A 190 -24.31 -0.36 -19.12
C LYS A 190 -23.02 -0.25 -18.30
N PRO A 191 -22.74 -1.19 -17.38
CA PRO A 191 -21.62 -1.06 -16.46
C PRO A 191 -20.27 -1.13 -17.20
N ILE A 192 -19.38 -0.20 -16.88
CA ILE A 192 -17.98 -0.22 -17.30
C ILE A 192 -17.13 -0.50 -16.06
N TYR A 193 -16.56 -1.70 -16.00
CA TYR A 193 -15.72 -2.13 -14.89
C TYR A 193 -14.39 -1.38 -14.89
N THR A 194 -14.00 -0.90 -13.70
CA THR A 194 -12.80 -0.09 -13.51
C THR A 194 -11.79 -0.82 -12.64
N LYS A 195 -10.52 -0.56 -12.92
CA LYS A 195 -9.36 -1.13 -12.29
C LYS A 195 -8.45 -0.04 -11.77
N MET A 196 -7.90 -0.27 -10.58
CA MET A 196 -6.93 0.64 -9.97
C MET A 196 -5.59 -0.05 -9.74
N THR A 197 -4.51 0.61 -10.13
CA THR A 197 -3.14 0.12 -9.95
C THR A 197 -2.24 1.21 -9.40
N ILE A 198 -1.14 0.79 -8.78
CA ILE A 198 -0.10 1.68 -8.26
C ILE A 198 1.20 1.30 -8.98
N ALA A 199 1.95 2.30 -9.42
CA ALA A 199 3.19 2.08 -10.19
C ALA A 199 4.30 1.44 -9.33
N GLN A 200 4.43 1.90 -8.09
CA GLN A 200 5.48 1.50 -7.18
C GLN A 200 5.03 1.58 -5.72
N TYR A 201 5.50 0.63 -4.92
CA TYR A 201 5.23 0.56 -3.50
C TYR A 201 6.36 1.17 -2.66
N GLY A 202 7.58 1.24 -3.19
CA GLY A 202 8.69 1.96 -2.56
C GLY A 202 8.84 3.37 -3.11
N ILE A 203 8.57 4.36 -2.26
CA ILE A 203 8.45 5.76 -2.63
C ILE A 203 9.39 6.57 -1.74
N PHE A 204 10.33 7.30 -2.33
CA PHE A 204 11.19 8.19 -1.56
C PHE A 204 10.39 9.40 -1.04
N LYS A 205 10.70 9.85 0.17
CA LYS A 205 10.17 11.10 0.70
C LYS A 205 10.46 12.24 -0.29
N GLY A 206 9.43 13.01 -0.62
CA GLY A 206 9.45 14.08 -1.63
C GLY A 206 8.91 13.64 -2.99
N ASN A 207 8.88 12.34 -3.29
CA ASN A 207 8.39 11.80 -4.56
C ASN A 207 6.89 11.50 -4.51
N CYS A 208 6.33 11.11 -5.66
CA CYS A 208 4.92 10.84 -5.82
C CYS A 208 4.56 9.34 -5.67
N LEU A 209 3.45 9.09 -4.99
CA LEU A 209 2.61 7.92 -5.18
C LEU A 209 1.83 8.09 -6.49
N ASN A 210 2.09 7.21 -7.46
CA ASN A 210 1.45 7.23 -8.77
C ASN A 210 0.36 6.16 -8.83
N VAL A 211 -0.89 6.60 -9.00
CA VAL A 211 -2.08 5.74 -9.08
C VAL A 211 -2.69 5.85 -10.46
N TYR A 212 -2.99 4.72 -11.10
CA TYR A 212 -3.68 4.69 -12.38
C TYR A 212 -5.11 4.17 -12.21
N LEU A 213 -6.06 4.91 -12.77
CA LEU A 213 -7.44 4.49 -12.97
C LEU A 213 -7.65 4.14 -14.45
N LYS A 214 -8.02 2.89 -14.70
CA LYS A 214 -8.27 2.36 -16.05
C LYS A 214 -9.56 1.56 -16.06
N THR A 215 -10.08 1.23 -17.23
CA THR A 215 -11.04 0.12 -17.36
C THR A 215 -10.33 -1.20 -17.13
N GLU A 216 -11.07 -2.29 -16.88
CA GLU A 216 -10.48 -3.64 -16.84
C GLU A 216 -9.77 -4.00 -18.17
N ALA A 217 -10.26 -3.49 -19.30
CA ALA A 217 -9.63 -3.63 -20.62
C ALA A 217 -8.38 -2.72 -20.81
N GLY A 218 -7.94 -1.99 -19.80
CA GLY A 218 -6.70 -1.19 -19.83
C GLY A 218 -6.83 0.23 -20.40
N LYS A 219 -8.03 0.69 -20.80
CA LYS A 219 -8.25 2.05 -21.28
C LYS A 219 -8.16 3.06 -20.13
N ALA A 220 -7.38 4.13 -20.31
CA ALA A 220 -7.25 5.20 -19.32
C ALA A 220 -8.58 5.93 -19.05
N ILE A 221 -8.83 6.26 -17.78
CA ILE A 221 -10.01 7.04 -17.36
C ILE A 221 -9.55 8.37 -16.77
N ALA A 222 -9.71 9.44 -17.55
CA ALA A 222 -9.27 10.79 -17.21
C ALA A 222 -10.34 11.61 -16.48
N ASN A 223 -9.91 12.71 -15.84
CA ASN A 223 -10.72 13.71 -15.16
C ASN A 223 -11.66 13.10 -14.10
N GLN A 224 -11.18 12.06 -13.40
CA GLN A 224 -11.90 11.41 -12.32
C GLN A 224 -11.28 11.73 -10.97
N THR A 225 -12.13 11.98 -9.99
CA THR A 225 -11.74 12.21 -8.61
C THR A 225 -11.44 10.90 -7.88
N LEU A 226 -10.23 10.79 -7.35
CA LEU A 226 -9.78 9.74 -6.43
C LEU A 226 -9.64 10.31 -5.02
N LYS A 227 -10.12 9.58 -4.02
CA LYS A 227 -9.81 9.83 -2.60
C LYS A 227 -8.73 8.86 -2.15
N ILE A 228 -7.56 9.37 -1.78
CA ILE A 228 -6.38 8.62 -1.33
C ILE A 228 -6.19 8.88 0.16
N THR A 229 -6.40 7.87 0.99
CA THR A 229 -6.17 7.93 2.44
C THR A 229 -4.87 7.26 2.81
N ILE A 230 -3.95 7.99 3.45
CA ILE A 230 -2.66 7.50 3.94
C ILE A 230 -2.35 8.17 5.28
N ASN A 231 -1.88 7.40 6.26
CA ASN A 231 -1.59 7.91 7.61
C ASN A 231 -2.78 8.66 8.26
N GLY A 232 -3.99 8.09 8.16
CA GLY A 232 -5.24 8.68 8.66
C GLY A 232 -5.79 9.86 7.84
N LYS A 233 -5.02 10.37 6.88
CA LYS A 233 -5.32 11.62 6.17
C LYS A 233 -5.79 11.37 4.75
N THR A 234 -6.87 12.03 4.33
CA THR A 234 -7.47 11.82 3.00
C THR A 234 -7.16 12.98 2.05
N TYR A 235 -6.65 12.63 0.87
CA TYR A 235 -6.27 13.55 -0.20
C TYR A 235 -7.13 13.30 -1.43
N THR A 236 -7.58 14.38 -2.07
CA THR A 236 -8.33 14.31 -3.32
C THR A 236 -7.37 14.47 -4.49
N ARG A 237 -7.39 13.60 -5.50
CA ARG A 237 -6.57 13.76 -6.71
C ARG A 237 -7.38 13.47 -7.95
N ILE A 238 -7.11 14.21 -9.02
CA ILE A 238 -7.82 14.07 -10.30
C ILE A 238 -6.91 13.32 -11.27
N THR A 239 -7.46 12.34 -11.98
CA THR A 239 -6.72 11.60 -13.00
C THR A 239 -6.48 12.44 -14.25
N LYS A 240 -5.25 12.40 -14.78
CA LYS A 240 -4.88 13.03 -16.06
C LYS A 240 -5.38 12.21 -17.26
N LYS A 241 -5.10 12.68 -18.49
CA LYS A 241 -5.47 12.02 -19.77
C LYS A 241 -5.08 10.55 -19.85
N ASN A 242 -3.93 10.18 -19.29
CA ASN A 242 -3.44 8.79 -19.23
C ASN A 242 -3.98 7.97 -18.04
N GLY A 243 -4.95 8.51 -17.28
CA GLY A 243 -5.53 7.89 -16.10
C GLY A 243 -4.68 8.02 -14.83
N LEU A 244 -3.57 8.75 -14.87
CA LEU A 244 -2.65 8.92 -13.74
C LEU A 244 -3.12 10.00 -12.78
N ALA A 245 -3.18 9.68 -11.49
CA ALA A 245 -3.26 10.61 -10.38
C ALA A 245 -1.97 10.50 -9.54
N LYS A 246 -1.41 11.65 -9.15
CA LYS A 246 -0.16 11.72 -8.36
C LYS A 246 -0.41 12.32 -6.99
N LEU A 247 0.11 11.70 -5.93
CA LEU A 247 0.12 12.24 -4.57
C LEU A 247 1.56 12.38 -4.08
N LYS A 248 2.01 13.60 -3.79
CA LYS A 248 3.34 13.85 -3.19
C LYS A 248 3.40 13.28 -1.78
N ILE A 249 4.45 12.51 -1.48
CA ILE A 249 4.63 11.87 -0.17
C ILE A 249 5.70 12.60 0.63
N SER A 250 5.28 13.33 1.65
CA SER A 250 6.18 14.06 2.58
C SER A 250 6.37 13.35 3.93
N LEU A 251 5.79 12.16 4.08
CA LEU A 251 5.81 11.39 5.33
C LEU A 251 7.23 10.96 5.72
N LYS A 252 7.45 10.76 7.03
CA LYS A 252 8.69 10.14 7.53
C LYS A 252 8.80 8.71 6.99
N SER A 253 10.03 8.19 6.93
CA SER A 253 10.27 6.82 6.51
C SER A 253 9.48 5.85 7.39
N ASN A 254 8.49 5.16 6.82
CA ASN A 254 7.75 4.06 7.45
C ASN A 254 6.99 3.25 6.39
N ILE A 255 6.39 2.13 6.80
CA ILE A 255 5.37 1.44 6.01
C ILE A 255 4.00 2.01 6.39
N TYR A 256 3.23 2.48 5.41
CA TYR A 256 1.91 3.04 5.62
C TYR A 256 0.86 2.23 4.87
N SER A 257 -0.26 1.97 5.54
CA SER A 257 -1.48 1.52 4.86
C SER A 257 -2.05 2.68 4.03
N VAL A 258 -2.44 2.37 2.80
CA VAL A 258 -3.02 3.29 1.84
C VAL A 258 -4.33 2.70 1.35
N THR A 259 -5.39 3.48 1.41
CA THR A 259 -6.68 3.15 0.80
C THR A 259 -6.98 4.16 -0.28
N ILE A 260 -7.28 3.71 -1.48
CA ILE A 260 -7.66 4.58 -2.59
C ILE A 260 -9.09 4.22 -3.00
N LYS A 261 -9.93 5.23 -3.22
CA LYS A 261 -11.34 5.08 -3.59
C LYS A 261 -11.66 5.92 -4.81
N TYR A 262 -12.29 5.28 -5.79
CA TYR A 262 -13.00 5.92 -6.88
C TYR A 262 -14.49 5.62 -6.70
N ALA A 263 -15.32 6.65 -6.56
CA ALA A 263 -16.76 6.51 -6.33
C ALA A 263 -17.56 6.16 -7.60
N GLY A 264 -16.89 6.00 -8.76
CA GLY A 264 -17.57 5.81 -10.04
C GLY A 264 -18.24 7.09 -10.55
N LYS A 265 -18.49 7.14 -11.86
CA LYS A 265 -19.24 8.24 -12.51
C LYS A 265 -19.96 7.72 -13.75
N GLY A 266 -21.23 8.07 -13.90
CA GLY A 266 -22.05 7.62 -15.03
C GLY A 266 -22.11 6.09 -15.10
N ASN A 267 -21.51 5.51 -16.13
CA ASN A 267 -21.45 4.06 -16.33
C ASN A 267 -20.23 3.38 -15.67
N TYR A 268 -19.24 4.16 -15.22
CA TYR A 268 -18.06 3.60 -14.56
C TYR A 268 -18.42 3.09 -13.16
N ILE A 269 -18.05 1.85 -12.89
CA ILE A 269 -18.28 1.18 -11.61
C ILE A 269 -17.27 1.69 -10.58
N PRO A 270 -17.68 1.95 -9.33
CA PRO A 270 -16.77 2.33 -8.26
C PRO A 270 -15.71 1.24 -8.02
N VAL A 271 -14.51 1.62 -7.60
CA VAL A 271 -13.47 0.67 -7.21
C VAL A 271 -12.67 1.23 -6.03
N SER A 272 -12.27 0.34 -5.13
CA SER A 272 -11.36 0.67 -4.04
C SER A 272 -10.17 -0.28 -4.01
N LYS A 273 -9.01 0.24 -3.60
CA LYS A 273 -7.79 -0.55 -3.41
C LYS A 273 -7.17 -0.19 -2.07
N SER A 274 -7.00 -1.20 -1.22
CA SER A 274 -6.24 -1.08 0.04
C SER A 274 -4.92 -1.83 -0.10
N THR A 275 -3.82 -1.21 0.31
CA THR A 275 -2.49 -1.80 0.24
C THR A 275 -1.53 -1.12 1.24
N LYS A 276 -0.27 -1.55 1.26
CA LYS A 276 0.79 -0.89 2.02
C LYS A 276 1.82 -0.30 1.05
N VAL A 277 2.42 0.83 1.41
CA VAL A 277 3.55 1.43 0.70
C VAL A 277 4.69 1.68 1.68
N ASN A 278 5.93 1.59 1.20
CA ASN A 278 7.13 1.87 1.97
C ASN A 278 7.65 3.26 1.59
N VAL A 279 7.57 4.18 2.54
CA VAL A 279 8.19 5.49 2.41
C VAL A 279 9.66 5.37 2.78
N LEU A 280 10.53 5.66 1.82
CA LEU A 280 11.96 5.46 1.90
C LEU A 280 12.71 6.77 2.09
N THR A 281 13.87 6.64 2.69
CA THR A 281 14.89 7.69 2.75
C THR A 281 16.13 7.22 2.00
N SER A 282 16.79 8.16 1.34
CA SER A 282 18.09 7.97 0.70
C SER A 282 19.06 8.98 1.31
N LYS A 283 20.21 8.51 1.78
CA LYS A 283 21.29 9.35 2.32
C LYS A 283 22.50 9.22 1.42
N LEU A 284 23.03 10.33 0.91
CA LEU A 284 24.34 10.35 0.27
C LEU A 284 25.42 10.15 1.35
N ILE A 285 26.20 9.08 1.26
CA ILE A 285 27.25 8.76 2.24
C ILE A 285 28.67 8.88 1.66
N GLY A 286 28.79 9.07 0.34
CA GLY A 286 30.06 9.22 -0.34
C GLY A 286 29.90 9.86 -1.69
N LYS A 287 30.88 10.68 -2.08
CA LYS A 287 30.94 11.33 -3.39
C LYS A 287 32.40 11.49 -3.81
N THR A 288 32.68 11.22 -5.07
CA THR A 288 33.95 11.52 -5.74
C THR A 288 33.65 12.24 -7.05
N SER A 289 34.69 12.56 -7.83
CA SER A 289 34.53 13.08 -9.20
C SER A 289 33.87 12.06 -10.15
N TYR A 290 33.96 10.76 -9.85
CA TYR A 290 33.51 9.69 -10.74
C TYR A 290 32.30 8.91 -10.23
N GLY A 291 31.82 9.15 -9.00
CA GLY A 291 30.59 8.52 -8.54
C GLY A 291 30.10 8.96 -7.18
N LYS A 292 28.97 8.37 -6.79
CA LYS A 292 28.23 8.64 -5.56
C LYS A 292 27.82 7.33 -4.91
N VAL A 293 27.70 7.32 -3.59
CA VAL A 293 27.19 6.20 -2.80
C VAL A 293 25.99 6.65 -1.98
N TYR A 294 24.87 5.96 -2.18
CA TYR A 294 23.64 6.20 -1.44
C TYR A 294 23.35 5.05 -0.48
N PHE A 295 22.93 5.38 0.73
CA PHE A 295 22.40 4.45 1.71
C PHE A 295 20.88 4.59 1.77
N ILE A 296 20.17 3.51 1.46
CA ILE A 296 18.72 3.49 1.29
C ILE A 296 18.11 2.51 2.29
N GLY A 297 17.05 2.96 2.98
CA GLY A 297 16.30 2.13 3.91
C GLY A 297 15.76 2.91 5.10
N ALA A 298 15.18 2.24 6.09
CA ALA A 298 14.99 0.79 6.19
C ALA A 298 13.87 0.26 5.27
N ILE A 299 14.00 -0.98 4.81
CA ILE A 299 13.04 -1.70 3.95
C ILE A 299 12.55 -2.97 4.68
N GLY A 300 11.27 -3.31 4.52
CA GLY A 300 10.71 -4.54 5.12
C GLY A 300 10.39 -4.41 6.61
N ASN A 301 10.68 -5.44 7.40
CA ASN A 301 10.33 -5.49 8.82
C ASN A 301 11.27 -4.59 9.66
N ARG A 302 10.81 -3.37 9.94
CA ARG A 302 11.55 -2.37 10.73
C ARG A 302 11.68 -2.71 12.21
N SER A 303 10.90 -3.66 12.72
CA SER A 303 11.03 -4.15 14.11
C SER A 303 12.06 -5.28 14.25
N SER A 304 12.50 -5.88 13.14
CA SER A 304 13.50 -6.95 13.16
C SER A 304 14.79 -6.50 13.84
N LYS A 305 15.30 -7.32 14.75
CA LYS A 305 16.63 -7.19 15.33
C LYS A 305 17.73 -7.39 14.28
N TYR A 306 17.50 -8.28 13.32
CA TYR A 306 18.42 -8.55 12.23
C TYR A 306 18.34 -7.48 11.15
N LYS A 307 19.51 -6.97 10.76
CA LYS A 307 19.76 -5.97 9.73
C LYS A 307 20.60 -6.59 8.61
N ILE A 308 20.08 -6.54 7.40
CA ILE A 308 20.74 -7.04 6.19
C ILE A 308 20.96 -5.88 5.23
N ALA A 309 22.14 -5.77 4.64
CA ALA A 309 22.43 -4.79 3.61
C ALA A 309 22.83 -5.49 2.30
N TYR A 310 22.32 -4.97 1.18
CA TYR A 310 22.79 -5.33 -0.15
C TYR A 310 23.64 -4.21 -0.73
N VAL A 311 24.71 -4.58 -1.42
CA VAL A 311 25.52 -3.66 -2.21
C VAL A 311 25.17 -3.86 -3.68
N VAL A 312 24.87 -2.77 -4.38
CA VAL A 312 24.52 -2.79 -5.80
C VAL A 312 25.21 -1.65 -6.57
N GLY A 313 25.49 -1.89 -7.84
CA GLY A 313 26.16 -0.94 -8.73
C GLY A 313 27.68 -0.96 -8.61
N LEU A 314 28.24 -2.06 -8.09
CA LEU A 314 29.68 -2.22 -7.92
C LEU A 314 30.38 -2.43 -9.28
N HIS A 315 29.73 -3.16 -10.19
CA HIS A 315 30.25 -3.46 -11.52
C HIS A 315 29.31 -2.96 -12.62
N SER A 316 29.85 -2.25 -13.61
CA SER A 316 29.06 -1.65 -14.69
C SER A 316 28.41 -2.68 -15.61
N MET A 317 29.09 -3.79 -15.90
CA MET A 317 28.54 -4.89 -16.72
C MET A 317 27.42 -5.66 -16.00
N GLU A 318 27.33 -5.57 -14.67
CA GLU A 318 26.32 -6.26 -13.87
C GLU A 318 25.10 -5.37 -13.56
N HIS A 319 24.98 -4.22 -14.24
CA HIS A 319 23.92 -3.25 -13.96
C HIS A 319 22.50 -3.87 -14.02
N GLN A 320 22.26 -4.85 -14.90
CA GLN A 320 20.97 -5.52 -15.04
C GLN A 320 20.52 -6.21 -13.76
N ILE A 321 21.40 -6.99 -13.11
CA ILE A 321 21.06 -7.70 -11.87
C ILE A 321 20.94 -6.72 -10.70
N HIS A 322 21.83 -5.73 -10.64
CA HIS A 322 21.82 -4.69 -9.62
C HIS A 322 20.53 -3.86 -9.64
N ASP A 323 20.13 -3.36 -10.82
CA ASP A 323 18.93 -2.53 -10.98
C ASP A 323 17.66 -3.35 -10.75
N SER A 324 17.63 -4.60 -11.21
CA SER A 324 16.50 -5.52 -10.97
C SER A 324 16.31 -5.79 -9.50
N LEU A 325 17.38 -6.16 -8.78
CA LEU A 325 17.33 -6.38 -7.34
C LEU A 325 16.88 -5.12 -6.60
N TYR A 326 17.48 -3.98 -6.93
CA TYR A 326 17.13 -2.70 -6.33
C TYR A 326 15.64 -2.37 -6.53
N LYS A 327 15.11 -2.50 -7.76
CA LYS A 327 13.69 -2.27 -8.07
C LYS A 327 12.77 -3.22 -7.29
N ILE A 328 13.13 -4.50 -7.20
CA ILE A 328 12.35 -5.51 -6.48
C ILE A 328 12.32 -5.17 -4.99
N ILE A 329 13.49 -5.03 -4.35
CA ILE A 329 13.59 -4.80 -2.90
C ILE A 329 12.88 -3.51 -2.51
N LYS A 330 13.10 -2.41 -3.25
CA LYS A 330 12.43 -1.13 -3.01
C LYS A 330 10.90 -1.30 -2.90
N ASN A 331 10.32 -2.14 -3.75
CA ASN A 331 8.88 -2.34 -3.84
C ASN A 331 8.32 -3.42 -2.91
N LYS A 332 9.16 -4.08 -2.09
CA LYS A 332 8.68 -5.04 -1.08
C LYS A 332 8.27 -4.31 0.20
N VAL A 333 7.02 -4.52 0.59
CA VAL A 333 6.44 -3.98 1.84
C VAL A 333 6.34 -5.02 2.95
N SER A 334 6.43 -6.31 2.61
CA SER A 334 6.52 -7.42 3.55
C SER A 334 7.81 -8.19 3.29
N MET A 335 8.72 -8.16 4.26
CA MET A 335 9.95 -8.95 4.26
C MET A 335 10.25 -9.37 5.70
N LYS A 336 10.94 -10.50 5.89
CA LYS A 336 11.18 -11.10 7.21
C LYS A 336 12.01 -10.19 8.13
N TYR A 337 13.09 -9.64 7.59
CA TYR A 337 14.06 -8.82 8.32
C TYR A 337 14.05 -7.34 7.92
N LYS A 338 14.97 -6.56 8.49
CA LYS A 338 15.21 -5.16 8.16
C LYS A 338 16.29 -5.07 7.10
N TYR A 339 15.94 -4.54 5.94
CA TYR A 339 16.84 -4.50 4.79
C TYR A 339 17.28 -3.08 4.46
N TYR A 340 18.48 -2.98 3.91
CA TYR A 340 19.08 -1.74 3.44
C TYR A 340 19.78 -1.99 2.11
N VAL A 341 19.95 -0.93 1.33
CA VAL A 341 20.67 -1.00 0.05
C VAL A 341 21.72 0.10 0.04
N TYR A 342 22.97 -0.29 -0.19
CA TYR A 342 24.01 0.61 -0.64
C TYR A 342 24.01 0.62 -2.16
N ARG A 343 23.66 1.76 -2.75
CA ARG A 343 23.62 1.95 -4.20
C ARG A 343 24.79 2.83 -4.64
N ILE A 344 25.69 2.25 -5.42
CA ILE A 344 26.77 2.96 -6.08
C ILE A 344 26.25 3.46 -7.44
N VAL A 345 26.55 4.71 -7.76
CA VAL A 345 26.21 5.31 -9.05
C VAL A 345 27.46 5.99 -9.59
N LEU A 346 28.00 5.47 -10.69
CA LEU A 346 29.10 6.12 -11.42
C LEU A 346 28.54 7.32 -12.19
N THR A 347 29.04 8.51 -11.87
CA THR A 347 28.70 9.76 -12.57
C THR A 347 29.62 10.01 -13.76
N ASN A 348 30.83 9.43 -13.74
CA ASN A 348 31.72 9.39 -14.89
C ASN A 348 31.80 7.97 -15.43
N LYS A 349 31.11 7.73 -16.55
CA LYS A 349 31.04 6.44 -17.24
C LYS A 349 32.15 6.27 -18.31
N LYS A 350 33.11 7.21 -18.42
CA LYS A 350 34.24 7.10 -19.36
C LYS A 350 35.33 6.17 -18.81
N GLY A 351 35.89 5.32 -19.67
CA GLY A 351 37.00 4.42 -19.37
C GLY A 351 36.69 2.97 -19.74
N SER A 352 37.70 2.11 -19.62
CA SER A 352 37.54 0.66 -19.83
C SER A 352 36.65 0.03 -18.76
N TYR A 353 36.17 -1.19 -19.01
CA TYR A 353 35.47 -1.97 -17.99
C TYR A 353 36.26 -2.07 -16.68
N SER A 354 37.57 -2.36 -16.76
CA SER A 354 38.46 -2.41 -15.59
C SER A 354 38.45 -1.07 -14.84
N THR A 355 38.54 0.06 -15.55
CA THR A 355 38.48 1.39 -14.93
C THR A 355 37.17 1.60 -14.17
N LEU A 356 36.03 1.26 -14.78
CA LEU A 356 34.71 1.46 -14.17
C LEU A 356 34.50 0.52 -12.97
N ARG A 357 34.94 -0.74 -13.08
CA ARG A 357 34.95 -1.72 -11.99
C ARG A 357 35.78 -1.21 -10.81
N MET A 358 37.01 -0.76 -11.05
CA MET A 358 37.90 -0.24 -10.00
C MET A 358 37.32 1.00 -9.32
N ARG A 359 36.62 1.87 -10.05
CA ARG A 359 35.90 3.02 -9.47
C ARG A 359 34.78 2.57 -8.52
N GLY A 360 33.98 1.58 -8.92
CA GLY A 360 32.94 0.99 -8.06
C GLY A 360 33.53 0.39 -6.79
N GLN A 361 34.60 -0.40 -6.91
CA GLN A 361 35.31 -1.00 -5.78
C GLN A 361 35.91 0.05 -4.82
N LYS A 362 36.54 1.10 -5.36
CA LYS A 362 37.07 2.22 -4.55
C LYS A 362 35.95 2.94 -3.79
N LEU A 363 34.79 3.18 -4.41
CA LEU A 363 33.63 3.76 -3.74
C LEU A 363 33.11 2.86 -2.61
N ALA A 364 33.03 1.54 -2.84
CA ALA A 364 32.62 0.59 -1.83
C ALA A 364 33.61 0.54 -0.65
N LYS A 365 34.91 0.38 -0.94
CA LYS A 365 35.98 0.36 0.07
C LYS A 365 35.98 1.62 0.94
N ASN A 366 35.87 2.79 0.32
CA ASN A 366 36.04 4.06 1.03
C ASN A 366 34.79 4.54 1.76
N TYR A 367 33.59 4.17 1.29
CA TYR A 367 32.34 4.69 1.87
C TYR A 367 31.40 3.61 2.42
N ILE A 368 31.30 2.45 1.77
CA ILE A 368 30.38 1.39 2.21
C ILE A 368 30.98 0.62 3.38
N VAL A 369 32.22 0.11 3.25
CA VAL A 369 32.86 -0.69 4.30
C VAL A 369 32.90 0.03 5.66
N PRO A 370 33.41 1.28 5.77
CA PRO A 370 33.43 1.96 7.07
C PRO A 370 32.03 2.31 7.57
N HIS A 371 31.08 2.63 6.69
CA HIS A 371 29.71 2.91 7.10
C HIS A 371 28.99 1.64 7.58
N ALA A 372 29.14 0.52 6.89
CA ALA A 372 28.54 -0.76 7.23
C ALA A 372 29.02 -1.28 8.58
N LYS A 373 30.33 -1.15 8.87
CA LYS A 373 30.90 -1.44 10.19
C LYS A 373 30.22 -0.63 11.30
N LYS A 374 29.98 0.67 11.08
CA LYS A 374 29.28 1.53 12.06
C LYS A 374 27.79 1.21 12.24
N GLN A 375 27.15 0.61 11.24
CA GLN A 375 25.71 0.28 11.31
C GLN A 375 25.41 -1.06 12.01
N ASN A 376 26.44 -1.86 12.29
CA ASN A 376 26.35 -3.21 12.88
C ASN A 376 25.33 -4.08 12.13
N PHE A 377 25.59 -4.34 10.84
CA PHE A 377 24.80 -5.27 10.04
C PHE A 377 25.14 -6.72 10.40
N ASP A 378 24.13 -7.58 10.45
CA ASP A 378 24.31 -9.03 10.61
C ASP A 378 24.80 -9.68 9.31
N LEU A 379 24.43 -9.09 8.16
CA LEU A 379 24.88 -9.52 6.83
C LEU A 379 25.01 -8.32 5.90
N VAL A 380 26.13 -8.26 5.18
CA VAL A 380 26.30 -7.39 4.02
C VAL A 380 26.63 -8.28 2.83
N ALA A 381 25.78 -8.27 1.81
CA ALA A 381 25.96 -9.08 0.62
C ALA A 381 26.24 -8.19 -0.60
N ASP A 382 27.35 -8.45 -1.26
CA ASP A 382 27.59 -7.96 -2.62
C ASP A 382 26.90 -8.90 -3.61
N ILE A 383 26.29 -8.33 -4.65
CA ILE A 383 25.42 -9.07 -5.57
C ILE A 383 26.03 -9.02 -6.95
N HIS A 384 26.52 -10.17 -7.40
CA HIS A 384 27.19 -10.32 -8.70
C HIS A 384 26.41 -11.25 -9.64
N SER A 385 26.69 -11.14 -10.93
CA SER A 385 26.25 -12.08 -11.95
C SER A 385 27.44 -12.89 -12.43
N THR A 386 27.31 -14.21 -12.55
CA THR A 386 28.36 -15.10 -13.05
C THR A 386 28.67 -14.91 -14.54
N SER A 387 27.93 -14.04 -15.24
CA SER A 387 28.13 -13.78 -16.67
C SER A 387 27.81 -12.32 -16.95
N GLY A 388 28.85 -11.48 -16.97
CA GLY A 388 28.80 -10.26 -17.78
C GLY A 388 28.75 -10.71 -19.24
N ILE A 389 27.56 -10.66 -19.83
CA ILE A 389 27.17 -11.08 -21.18
C ILE A 389 28.37 -11.26 -22.15
N THR A 390 28.67 -12.51 -22.51
CA THR A 390 29.19 -12.85 -23.84
C THR A 390 28.12 -13.65 -24.56
N TYR A 391 27.31 -12.98 -25.37
CA TYR A 391 26.68 -13.63 -26.52
C TYR A 391 27.52 -13.31 -27.75
N LYS A 392 28.36 -14.27 -28.13
CA LYS A 392 28.75 -14.50 -29.52
C LYS A 392 28.81 -16.01 -29.71
N GLN A 393 28.06 -16.53 -30.67
CA GLN A 393 28.62 -17.54 -31.56
C GLN A 393 28.86 -16.84 -32.89
#